data_AF-A0A1Y1VCE0-F1
#
_entry.id   AF-A0A1Y1VCE0-F1
#
_cell.length_a   1.000
_cell.length_b   1.000
_cell.length_c   1.000
_cell.angle_alpha   90.00
_cell.angle_beta   90.00
_cell.angle_gamma   90.00
#
_symmetry.space_group_name_H-M   'P 1'
#
loop_
_entity.id
_entity.type
_entity.pdbx_description
1 polymer ?
#
loop_
_entity_poly.entity_id
_entity_poly.type
_entity_poly.pdbx_seq_one_letter_code
_entity_poly.pdbx_strand_id
1 'polypeptide(L)'
;LYRKRKCFPKINFDEWQFLIDNILKFKKIFTYAKEDVIGPLLKKVEKSKEKNGGVDEQNVLTELEDAETQDALAASIISTNVSREFLEHIKT
;
A
#
# COMPACT_ATOMS: atom_id res chain seq x y z
N LEU A 1 13.75 27.86 -22.47
CA LEU A 1 13.94 26.40 -22.44
C LEU A 1 12.58 25.74 -22.19
N TYR A 2 11.90 25.31 -23.26
CA TYR A 2 10.62 24.60 -23.15
C TYR A 2 10.84 23.28 -22.41
N ARG A 3 10.31 23.15 -21.18
CA ARG A 3 10.18 21.86 -20.52
C ARG A 3 9.18 21.03 -21.33
N LYS A 4 9.67 20.19 -22.24
CA LYS A 4 8.87 19.12 -22.83
C LYS A 4 8.32 18.29 -21.68
N ARG A 5 7.01 18.36 -21.45
CA ARG A 5 6.33 17.35 -20.62
C ARG A 5 6.58 16.03 -21.32
N LYS A 6 7.41 15.16 -20.72
CA LYS A 6 7.56 13.78 -21.19
C LYS A 6 6.20 13.12 -20.97
N CYS A 7 5.38 13.04 -22.02
CA CYS A 7 4.26 12.12 -22.03
C CYS A 7 4.88 10.71 -21.97
N PHE A 8 4.81 10.06 -20.82
CA PHE A 8 5.14 8.65 -20.75
C PHE A 8 4.17 7.91 -21.68
N PRO A 9 4.66 7.09 -22.62
CA PRO A 9 3.78 6.34 -23.49
C PRO A 9 2.88 5.46 -22.61
N LYS A 10 1.56 5.57 -22.82
CA LYS A 10 0.51 4.82 -22.10
C LYS A 10 0.78 3.30 -22.05
N ILE A 11 1.49 2.80 -23.07
CA ILE A 11 1.97 1.42 -23.23
C ILE A 11 2.82 0.95 -22.04
N ASN A 12 3.54 1.83 -21.35
CA ASN A 12 4.34 1.44 -20.19
C ASN A 12 3.50 1.24 -18.93
N PHE A 13 2.34 1.89 -18.78
CA PHE A 13 1.56 1.82 -17.54
C PHE A 13 1.03 0.42 -17.27
N ASP A 14 0.42 -0.21 -18.28
CA ASP A 14 -0.19 -1.54 -18.16
C ASP A 14 0.87 -2.62 -17.86
N GLU A 15 2.04 -2.53 -18.50
CA GLU A 15 3.17 -3.44 -18.25
C GLU A 15 3.75 -3.28 -16.85
N TRP A 16 3.91 -2.03 -16.38
CA TRP A 16 4.35 -1.74 -15.01
C TRP A 16 3.35 -2.23 -13.98
N GLN A 17 2.06 -1.94 -14.19
CA GLN A 17 1.00 -2.39 -13.30
C GLN A 17 0.97 -3.91 -13.23
N PHE A 18 1.10 -4.60 -14.37
CA PHE A 18 1.19 -6.05 -14.41
C PHE A 18 2.41 -6.58 -13.63
N LEU A 19 3.58 -5.98 -13.79
CA LEU A 19 4.79 -6.39 -13.07
C LEU A 19 4.64 -6.20 -11.55
N ILE A 20 4.16 -5.03 -11.12
CA ILE A 20 3.91 -4.71 -9.72
C ILE A 20 2.90 -5.69 -9.11
N ASP A 21 1.75 -5.90 -9.77
CA ASP A 21 0.73 -6.82 -9.30
C ASP A 21 1.28 -8.24 -9.11
N ASN A 22 2.13 -8.71 -10.01
CA ASN A 22 2.76 -10.03 -9.89
C ASN A 22 3.77 -10.09 -8.73
N ILE A 23 4.59 -9.06 -8.52
CA ILE A 23 5.54 -9.02 -7.40
C ILE A 23 4.78 -9.00 -6.06
N LEU A 24 3.74 -8.17 -5.96
CA LEU A 24 2.91 -8.06 -4.76
C LEU A 24 2.15 -9.37 -4.48
N LYS A 25 1.63 -10.06 -5.51
CA LYS A 25 0.99 -11.39 -5.37
C LYS A 25 2.00 -12.45 -4.93
N PHE A 26 3.18 -12.49 -5.54
CA PHE A 26 4.24 -13.44 -5.18
C PHE A 26 4.67 -13.27 -3.72
N LYS A 27 4.77 -12.02 -3.25
CA LYS A 27 5.09 -11.70 -1.86
C LYS A 27 3.90 -11.80 -0.90
N LYS A 28 2.71 -12.17 -1.39
CA LYS A 28 1.45 -12.28 -0.61
C LYS A 28 1.02 -10.99 0.10
N ILE A 29 1.40 -9.84 -0.45
CA ILE A 29 1.09 -8.50 0.12
C ILE A 29 0.14 -7.68 -0.76
N PHE A 30 -0.34 -8.27 -1.85
CA PHE A 30 -1.23 -7.62 -2.81
C PHE A 30 -2.49 -7.02 -2.19
N THR A 31 -3.06 -7.68 -1.18
CA THR A 31 -4.24 -7.21 -0.46
C THR A 31 -3.98 -5.88 0.26
N TYR A 32 -2.81 -5.73 0.89
CA TYR A 32 -2.43 -4.51 1.62
C TYR A 32 -2.19 -3.32 0.68
N ALA A 33 -1.80 -3.56 -0.56
CA ALA A 33 -1.65 -2.50 -1.58
C ALA A 33 -2.98 -2.08 -2.24
N LYS A 34 -3.99 -2.96 -2.22
CA LYS A 34 -5.23 -2.79 -3.01
C LYS A 34 -6.44 -2.40 -2.15
N GLU A 35 -6.48 -2.86 -0.91
CA GLU A 35 -7.60 -2.71 0.00
C GLU A 35 -7.17 -1.96 1.26
N ASP A 36 -8.09 -1.18 1.84
CA ASP A 36 -7.87 -0.53 3.13
C ASP A 36 -8.02 -1.56 4.26
N VAL A 37 -6.91 -2.21 4.64
CA VAL A 37 -6.84 -3.17 5.75
C VAL A 37 -6.60 -2.46 7.09
N ILE A 38 -5.85 -1.35 7.08
CA ILE A 38 -5.46 -0.59 8.27
C ILE A 38 -6.66 0.16 8.88
N GLY A 39 -7.48 0.82 8.06
CA GLY A 39 -8.63 1.61 8.52
C GLY A 39 -9.64 0.82 9.38
N PRO A 40 -10.06 -0.39 8.97
CA PRO A 40 -10.90 -1.26 9.80
C PRO A 40 -10.24 -1.70 11.11
N LEU A 41 -8.92 -1.96 11.13
CA LEU A 41 -8.18 -2.34 12.32
C LEU A 41 -8.08 -1.19 13.32
N LEU A 42 -7.78 0.03 12.86
CA LEU A 42 -7.79 1.24 13.69
C LEU A 42 -9.14 1.45 14.38
N LYS A 43 -10.24 1.28 13.65
CA LYS A 43 -11.60 1.38 14.23
C LYS A 43 -11.88 0.32 15.29
N LYS A 44 -11.28 -0.88 15.18
CA LYS A 44 -11.40 -1.93 16.20
C LYS A 44 -10.61 -1.57 17.45
N VAL A 45 -9.40 -1.02 17.30
CA VAL A 45 -8.56 -0.54 18.41
C VAL A 45 -9.25 0.60 19.17
N GLU A 46 -9.85 1.56 18.47
CA GLU A 46 -10.59 2.65 19.12
C GLU A 46 -11.77 2.12 19.93
N LYS A 47 -12.52 1.15 19.39
CA LYS A 47 -13.66 0.53 20.09
C LYS A 47 -13.23 -0.38 21.25
N SER A 48 -12.05 -1.00 21.21
CA SER A 48 -11.56 -1.84 22.32
C SER A 48 -11.14 -1.00 23.51
N LYS A 49 -10.56 0.19 23.27
CA LYS A 49 -10.18 1.14 24.33
C LYS A 49 -11.39 1.61 25.16
N GLU A 50 -12.58 1.68 24.57
CA GLU A 50 -13.82 2.02 25.27
C GLU A 50 -14.33 0.91 26.22
N LYS A 51 -13.82 -0.33 26.10
CA LYS A 51 -14.35 -1.52 26.80
C LYS A 51 -13.44 -2.11 27.88
N ASN A 52 -12.41 -1.39 28.35
CA ASN A 52 -11.38 -1.87 29.28
C ASN A 52 -10.63 -3.10 28.73
N GLY A 53 -9.62 -2.83 27.90
CA GLY A 53 -8.75 -3.76 27.17
C GLY A 53 -8.49 -5.16 27.76
N GLY A 54 -8.42 -6.15 26.87
CA GLY A 54 -8.10 -7.56 27.15
C GLY A 54 -7.22 -8.18 26.06
N VAL A 55 -7.04 -9.51 26.08
CA VAL A 55 -6.22 -10.27 25.11
C VAL A 55 -6.61 -9.96 23.65
N ASP A 56 -7.89 -9.67 23.39
CA ASP A 56 -8.38 -9.28 22.07
C ASP A 56 -7.79 -7.94 21.57
N GLU A 57 -7.49 -6.98 22.47
CA GLU A 57 -6.86 -5.72 22.07
C GLU A 57 -5.41 -5.93 21.65
N GLN A 58 -4.65 -6.77 22.37
CA GLN A 58 -3.29 -7.11 21.98
C GLN A 58 -3.25 -7.81 20.62
N ASN A 59 -4.16 -8.74 20.36
CA ASN A 59 -4.24 -9.41 19.06
C ASN A 59 -4.52 -8.41 17.93
N VAL A 60 -5.47 -7.48 18.12
CA VAL A 60 -5.78 -6.46 17.12
C VAL A 60 -4.62 -5.48 16.91
N LEU A 61 -3.87 -5.15 17.97
CA LEU A 61 -2.66 -4.32 17.85
C LEU A 61 -1.56 -5.01 17.06
N THR A 62 -1.32 -6.30 17.31
CA THR A 62 -0.35 -7.09 16.52
C THR A 62 -0.78 -7.22 15.05
N GLU A 63 -2.07 -7.43 14.78
CA GLU A 63 -2.61 -7.42 13.42
C GLU A 63 -2.42 -6.06 12.73
N LEU A 64 -2.57 -4.96 13.47
CA LEU A 64 -2.35 -3.60 12.95
C LEU A 64 -0.88 -3.36 12.60
N GLU A 65 0.05 -3.74 13.49
CA GLU A 65 1.49 -3.59 13.26
C GLU A 65 1.97 -4.41 12.05
N ASP A 66 1.47 -5.64 11.88
CA ASP A 66 1.76 -6.44 10.68
C ASP A 66 1.19 -5.76 9.44
N ALA A 67 -0.07 -5.31 9.49
CA ALA A 67 -0.70 -4.63 8.35
C ALA A 67 0.07 -3.37 7.90
N GLU A 68 0.53 -2.55 8.84
CA GLU A 68 1.37 -1.37 8.56
C GLU A 68 2.73 -1.77 7.95
N THR A 69 3.33 -2.86 8.44
CA THR A 69 4.59 -3.38 7.90
C THR A 69 4.42 -3.89 6.46
N GLN A 70 3.33 -4.60 6.17
CA GLN A 70 3.04 -5.09 4.82
C GLN A 70 2.73 -3.94 3.86
N ASP A 71 2.00 -2.90 4.30
CA ASP A 71 1.75 -1.69 3.51
C ASP A 71 3.05 -0.95 3.17
N ALA A 72 3.93 -0.77 4.15
CA ALA A 72 5.24 -0.16 3.94
C ALA A 72 6.11 -0.97 2.96
N LEU A 73 6.07 -2.30 3.04
CA LEU A 73 6.78 -3.18 2.11
C LEU A 73 6.21 -3.06 0.69
N ALA A 74 4.88 -2.99 0.54
CA ALA A 74 4.25 -2.77 -0.75
C ALA A 74 4.64 -1.42 -1.37
N ALA A 75 4.63 -0.34 -0.57
CA ALA A 75 5.06 0.98 -1.01
C ALA A 75 6.55 1.00 -1.43
N SER A 76 7.41 0.27 -0.71
CA SER A 76 8.83 0.12 -1.07
C SER A 76 9.00 -0.60 -2.42
N ILE A 77 8.24 -1.67 -2.66
CA ILE A 77 8.28 -2.41 -3.94
C ILE A 77 7.82 -1.52 -5.09
N ILE A 78 6.72 -0.79 -4.89
CA ILE A 78 6.20 0.13 -5.90
C ILE A 78 7.23 1.21 -6.22
N SER A 79 7.82 1.86 -5.21
CA SER A 79 8.79 2.94 -5.40
C SER A 79 10.16 2.48 -5.94
N THR A 80 10.55 1.23 -5.73
CA THR A 80 11.79 0.64 -6.28
C THR A 80 11.65 0.34 -7.77
N ASN A 81 10.45 -0.04 -8.20
CA ASN A 81 10.18 -0.45 -9.57
C ASN A 81 9.61 0.71 -10.41
N VAL A 82 8.88 1.64 -9.82
CA VAL A 82 8.25 2.76 -10.51
C VAL A 82 8.99 4.05 -10.18
N SER A 83 9.38 4.82 -11.21
CA SER A 83 10.05 6.10 -11.00
C SER A 83 9.13 7.12 -10.31
N ARG A 84 9.70 7.98 -9.46
CA ARG A 84 8.96 9.05 -8.76
C ARG A 84 8.15 9.93 -9.72
N GLU A 85 8.73 10.29 -10.87
CA GLU A 85 8.06 11.11 -11.90
C GLU A 85 6.75 10.47 -12.40
N PHE A 86 6.70 9.14 -12.44
CA PHE A 86 5.53 8.39 -12.88
C PHE A 86 4.49 8.26 -11.77
N LEU A 87 4.92 8.05 -10.51
CA LEU A 87 4.03 8.05 -9.34
C LEU A 87 3.31 9.38 -9.14
N GLU A 88 4.00 10.50 -9.42
CA GLU A 88 3.41 11.84 -9.37
C GLU A 88 2.34 12.05 -10.45
N HIS A 89 2.49 11.45 -11.63
CA HIS A 89 1.49 11.51 -12.70
C HIS A 89 0.22 10.69 -12.40
N ILE A 90 0.32 9.62 -11.62
CA ILE A 90 -0.83 8.78 -11.24
C ILE A 90 -1.69 9.47 -10.17
N LYS A 91 -1.10 10.34 -9.34
CA LYS A 91 -1.81 11.10 -8.29
C LYS A 91 -2.59 12.32 -8.81
N THR A 92 -2.50 12.64 -10.10
CA THR A 92 -3.19 13.80 -10.72
C THR A 92 -4.40 13.36 -11.52
#